data_AF-A0A7Y3TQU5-F1
#
_entry.id   AF-A0A7Y3TQU5-F1
#
_cell.length_a   1.000
_cell.length_b   1.000
_cell.length_c   1.000
_cell.angle_alpha   90.00
_cell.angle_beta   90.00
_cell.angle_gamma   90.00
#
_symmetry.space_group_name_H-M   'P 1'
#
loop_
_entity.id
_entity.type
_entity.pdbx_description
1 polymer ?
#
loop_
_entity_poly.entity_id
_entity_poly.type
_entity_poly.pdbx_seq_one_letter_code
_entity_poly.pdbx_strand_id
1 'polypeptide(L)'
;MLEVITLALATPIAKIILDKLYEGMGSKLGEKVSEAASAPIQKLGQAVWNRCFKGKPGTEKVLEAAAKGSEPELKQIQDYLQKEMENPEFVGMVQPIAQEIHQVLVQMDDVNAENVQQNARDGFQNIGTEGPILQGIKDSPITFTTHNYHGVKPTD
;
A
#
# COMPACT_ATOMS: atom_id res chain seq x y z
N MET A 1 8.78 -31.31 3.05
CA MET A 1 7.82 -30.47 3.76
C MET A 1 8.48 -29.12 3.93
N LEU A 2 8.04 -28.13 3.16
CA LEU A 2 8.52 -26.74 3.30
C LEU A 2 8.24 -26.22 4.71
N GLU A 3 9.31 -25.92 5.47
CA GLU A 3 9.23 -25.26 6.77
C GLU A 3 8.86 -23.77 6.64
N VAL A 4 9.29 -23.15 5.54
CA VAL A 4 9.01 -21.77 5.18
C VAL A 4 8.72 -21.72 3.68
N ILE A 5 7.60 -21.14 3.28
CA ILE A 5 7.33 -20.87 1.87
C ILE A 5 8.03 -19.57 1.44
N THR A 6 8.51 -19.53 0.20
CA THR A 6 9.12 -18.33 -0.37
C THR A 6 8.04 -17.27 -0.64
N LEU A 7 8.45 -16.00 -0.73
CA LEU A 7 7.54 -14.92 -1.06
C LEU A 7 6.76 -15.20 -2.36
N ALA A 8 7.43 -15.72 -3.40
CA ALA A 8 6.78 -16.06 -4.68
C ALA A 8 5.65 -17.11 -4.54
N LEU A 9 5.78 -18.05 -3.61
CA LEU A 9 4.75 -19.04 -3.30
C LEU A 9 3.67 -18.46 -2.37
N ALA A 10 4.02 -17.51 -1.51
CA ALA A 10 3.11 -16.82 -0.61
C ALA A 10 2.20 -15.82 -1.33
N THR A 11 2.72 -15.14 -2.36
CA THR A 11 2.01 -14.11 -3.15
C THR A 11 0.66 -14.59 -3.70
N PRO A 12 0.56 -15.71 -4.45
CA PRO A 12 -0.72 -16.17 -4.99
C PRO A 12 -1.74 -16.51 -3.89
N ILE A 13 -1.28 -17.11 -2.77
CA ILE A 13 -2.13 -17.41 -1.61
C ILE A 13 -2.65 -16.12 -0.99
N ALA A 14 -1.74 -15.17 -0.70
CA ALA A 14 -2.08 -13.89 -0.10
C ALA A 14 -3.05 -13.10 -0.97
N LYS A 15 -2.82 -13.09 -2.29
CA LYS A 15 -3.71 -12.45 -3.26
C LYS A 15 -5.13 -13.01 -3.18
N ILE A 16 -5.30 -14.33 -3.16
CA ILE A 16 -6.63 -14.97 -3.07
C ILE A 16 -7.34 -14.57 -1.77
N ILE A 17 -6.64 -14.63 -0.63
CA ILE A 17 -7.23 -14.30 0.67
C ILE A 17 -7.63 -12.83 0.74
N LEU A 18 -6.78 -11.94 0.26
CA LEU A 18 -7.04 -10.50 0.23
C LEU A 18 -8.20 -10.16 -0.71
N ASP A 19 -8.23 -10.76 -1.90
CA ASP A 19 -9.31 -10.59 -2.87
C ASP A 19 -10.65 -11.03 -2.28
N LYS A 20 -10.66 -12.11 -1.48
CA LYS A 20 -11.85 -12.60 -0.78
C LYS A 20 -12.26 -11.73 0.42
N LEU A 21 -11.32 -11.29 1.24
CA LEU A 21 -11.59 -10.44 2.41
C LEU A 21 -12.07 -9.05 2.01
N TYR A 22 -11.53 -8.52 0.92
CA TYR A 22 -11.83 -7.21 0.39
C TYR A 22 -12.60 -7.31 -0.93
N GLU A 23 -13.41 -8.36 -1.08
CA GLU A 23 -14.26 -8.58 -2.25
C GLU A 23 -15.18 -7.35 -2.41
N GLY A 24 -14.90 -6.51 -3.40
CA GLY A 24 -15.53 -5.19 -3.59
C GLY A 24 -14.56 -4.00 -3.66
N MET A 25 -13.32 -4.15 -3.20
CA MET A 25 -12.27 -3.12 -3.28
C MET A 25 -11.47 -3.16 -4.60
N GLY A 26 -11.74 -4.17 -5.45
CA GLY A 26 -11.28 -4.28 -6.83
C GLY A 26 -9.84 -4.76 -7.00
N SER A 27 -9.53 -5.28 -8.20
CA SER A 27 -8.28 -5.94 -8.62
C SER A 27 -6.96 -5.20 -8.32
N LYS A 28 -7.04 -3.92 -7.91
CA LYS A 28 -5.91 -3.06 -7.52
C LYS A 28 -5.11 -3.63 -6.35
N LEU A 29 -5.78 -4.26 -5.38
CA LEU A 29 -5.12 -4.81 -4.20
C LEU A 29 -4.25 -6.01 -4.61
N GLY A 30 -4.77 -6.87 -5.49
CA GLY A 30 -4.06 -8.04 -5.99
C GLY A 30 -2.86 -7.72 -6.89
N GLU A 31 -2.91 -6.63 -7.66
CA GLU A 31 -1.74 -6.11 -8.41
C GLU A 31 -0.68 -5.57 -7.46
N LYS A 32 -1.08 -4.69 -6.53
CA LYS A 32 -0.16 -4.07 -5.57
C LYS A 32 0.48 -5.09 -4.62
N VAL A 33 -0.20 -6.18 -4.27
CA VAL A 33 0.39 -7.30 -3.49
C VAL A 33 1.54 -7.96 -4.25
N SER A 34 1.45 -8.05 -5.58
CA SER A 34 2.51 -8.62 -6.40
C SER A 34 3.72 -7.69 -6.50
N GLU A 35 3.49 -6.37 -6.40
CA GLU A 35 4.53 -5.34 -6.40
C GLU A 35 5.15 -5.14 -5.01
N ALA A 36 4.34 -5.28 -3.96
CA ALA A 36 4.77 -5.14 -2.58
C ALA A 36 5.48 -6.42 -2.14
N ALA A 37 6.81 -6.44 -2.22
CA ALA A 37 7.62 -7.52 -1.65
C ALA A 37 7.72 -7.40 -0.11
N SER A 38 6.58 -7.51 0.58
CA SER A 38 6.48 -7.15 2.00
C SER A 38 6.44 -8.39 2.91
N ALA A 39 7.13 -8.32 4.05
CA ALA A 39 7.13 -9.37 5.08
C ALA A 39 5.71 -9.84 5.52
N PRO A 40 4.67 -8.98 5.59
CA PRO A 40 3.30 -9.39 5.90
C PRO A 40 2.69 -10.34 4.86
N ILE A 41 3.03 -10.20 3.57
CA ILE A 41 2.54 -11.09 2.50
C ILE A 41 3.11 -12.49 2.67
N GLN A 42 4.41 -12.59 2.95
CA GLN A 42 5.04 -13.87 3.25
C GLN A 42 4.44 -14.50 4.52
N LYS A 43 4.21 -13.71 5.58
CA LYS A 43 3.56 -14.18 6.80
C LYS A 43 2.16 -14.72 6.54
N LEU A 44 1.34 -14.01 5.75
CA LEU A 44 -0.02 -14.45 5.43
C LEU A 44 0.01 -15.78 4.67
N GLY A 45 0.81 -15.86 3.59
CA GLY A 45 0.95 -17.09 2.84
C GLY A 45 1.47 -18.24 3.71
N GLN A 46 2.42 -17.98 4.61
CA GLN A 46 2.97 -18.99 5.50
C GLN A 46 1.97 -19.45 6.57
N ALA A 47 1.14 -18.56 7.11
CA ALA A 47 0.09 -18.89 8.05
C ALA A 47 -0.94 -19.83 7.40
N VAL A 48 -1.40 -19.47 6.20
CA VAL A 48 -2.31 -20.28 5.40
C VAL A 48 -1.66 -21.62 5.02
N TRP A 49 -0.40 -21.63 4.61
CA TRP A 49 0.36 -22.85 4.34
C TRP A 49 0.38 -23.78 5.55
N ASN A 50 0.76 -23.26 6.71
CA ASN A 50 0.86 -24.02 7.94
C ASN A 50 -0.48 -24.61 8.40
N ARG A 51 -1.59 -23.90 8.16
CA ARG A 51 -2.92 -24.33 8.56
C ARG A 51 -3.56 -25.30 7.55
N CYS A 52 -3.48 -24.99 6.26
CA CYS A 52 -4.26 -25.67 5.21
C CYS A 52 -3.49 -26.77 4.48
N PHE A 53 -2.18 -26.58 4.30
CA PHE A 53 -1.40 -27.37 3.34
C PHE A 53 -0.24 -28.14 3.98
N LYS A 54 0.19 -27.78 5.18
CA LYS A 54 1.24 -28.47 5.93
C LYS A 54 0.83 -29.91 6.25
N GLY A 55 1.72 -30.85 5.93
CA GLY A 55 1.49 -32.28 6.14
C GLY A 55 0.67 -32.96 5.05
N LYS A 56 0.15 -32.23 4.05
CA LYS A 56 -0.46 -32.86 2.86
C LYS A 56 0.61 -33.19 1.81
N PRO A 57 0.71 -34.44 1.33
CA PRO A 57 1.64 -34.77 0.27
C PRO A 57 1.18 -34.13 -1.06
N GLY A 58 2.11 -33.52 -1.79
CA GLY A 58 1.85 -32.97 -3.13
C GLY A 58 1.40 -31.51 -3.17
N THR A 59 1.05 -30.88 -2.04
CA THR A 59 0.69 -29.45 -1.99
C THR A 59 1.85 -28.54 -2.36
N GLU A 60 3.10 -28.96 -2.10
CA GLU A 60 4.31 -28.22 -2.49
C GLU A 60 4.35 -28.05 -4.02
N LYS A 61 4.10 -29.13 -4.76
CA LYS A 61 4.07 -29.12 -6.24
C LYS A 61 2.91 -28.30 -6.79
N VAL A 62 1.73 -28.41 -6.17
CA VAL A 62 0.55 -27.62 -6.56
C VAL A 62 0.82 -26.14 -6.36
N LEU A 63 1.46 -25.77 -5.25
CA LEU A 63 1.79 -24.37 -4.96
C LEU A 63 2.88 -23.84 -5.91
N GLU A 64 3.90 -24.63 -6.19
CA GLU A 64 4.93 -24.27 -7.19
C GLU A 64 4.34 -24.09 -8.59
N ALA A 65 3.40 -24.95 -8.99
CA ALA A 65 2.73 -24.84 -10.27
C ALA A 65 1.80 -23.62 -10.31
N ALA A 66 1.04 -23.37 -9.24
CA ALA A 66 0.22 -22.16 -9.12
C ALA A 66 1.06 -20.87 -9.16
N ALA A 67 2.22 -20.84 -8.51
CA ALA A 67 3.14 -19.70 -8.58
C ALA A 67 3.76 -19.51 -9.97
N LYS A 68 3.86 -20.57 -10.78
CA LYS A 68 4.25 -20.50 -12.20
C LYS A 68 3.11 -20.06 -13.12
N GLY A 69 1.90 -19.84 -12.58
CA GLY A 69 0.74 -19.42 -13.36
C GLY A 69 -0.10 -20.58 -13.92
N SER A 70 0.06 -21.81 -13.40
CA SER A 70 -0.87 -22.90 -13.74
C SER A 70 -2.29 -22.57 -13.25
N GLU A 71 -3.16 -22.16 -14.18
CA GLU A 71 -4.58 -21.92 -13.92
C GLU A 71 -5.30 -23.05 -13.16
N PRO A 72 -5.18 -24.35 -13.52
CA PRO A 72 -5.88 -25.42 -12.81
C PRO A 72 -5.46 -25.54 -11.33
N GLU A 73 -4.16 -25.52 -11.06
CA GLU A 73 -3.64 -25.58 -9.69
C GLU A 73 -3.99 -24.33 -8.89
N LEU A 74 -3.95 -23.15 -9.52
CA LEU A 74 -4.29 -21.88 -8.88
C LEU A 74 -5.78 -21.83 -8.52
N LYS A 75 -6.65 -22.28 -9.43
CA LYS A 75 -8.09 -22.40 -9.20
C LYS A 75 -8.41 -23.42 -8.11
N GLN A 76 -7.68 -24.53 -8.05
CA GLN A 76 -7.83 -25.51 -6.97
C GLN A 76 -7.47 -24.94 -5.60
N ILE A 77 -6.36 -24.19 -5.50
CA ILE A 77 -5.99 -23.49 -4.27
C ILE A 77 -7.04 -22.43 -3.92
N GLN A 78 -7.53 -21.70 -4.92
CA GLN A 78 -8.55 -20.67 -4.74
C GLN A 78 -9.84 -21.25 -4.17
N ASP A 79 -10.39 -22.29 -4.77
CA ASP A 79 -11.63 -22.93 -4.34
C ASP A 79 -11.50 -23.48 -2.90
N TYR A 80 -10.37 -24.13 -2.61
CA TYR A 80 -10.06 -24.62 -1.27
C TYR A 80 -10.02 -23.48 -0.23
N LEU A 81 -9.30 -22.39 -0.53
CA LEU A 81 -9.18 -21.26 0.37
C LEU A 81 -10.49 -20.49 0.54
N GLN A 82 -11.29 -20.37 -0.52
CA GLN A 82 -12.61 -19.72 -0.43
C GLN A 82 -13.54 -20.48 0.51
N LYS A 83 -13.49 -21.82 0.49
CA LYS A 83 -14.24 -22.65 1.44
C LYS A 83 -13.70 -22.52 2.87
N GLU A 84 -12.38 -22.50 3.03
CA GLU A 84 -11.76 -22.33 4.36
C GLU A 84 -12.05 -20.94 4.94
N MET A 85 -12.22 -19.92 4.09
CA MET A 85 -12.66 -18.57 4.44
C MET A 85 -14.11 -18.49 4.93
N GLU A 86 -14.91 -19.55 4.78
CA GLU A 86 -16.22 -19.65 5.47
C GLU A 86 -16.05 -20.00 6.96
N ASN A 87 -14.85 -20.47 7.36
CA ASN A 87 -14.56 -20.79 8.75
C ASN A 87 -14.12 -19.53 9.53
N PRO A 88 -14.86 -19.11 10.58
CA PRO A 88 -14.55 -17.89 11.33
C PRO A 88 -13.22 -17.95 12.06
N GLU A 89 -12.74 -19.13 12.47
CA GLU A 89 -11.42 -19.28 13.10
C GLU A 89 -10.29 -19.00 12.10
N PHE A 90 -10.48 -19.46 10.86
CA PHE A 90 -9.52 -19.20 9.79
C PHE A 90 -9.51 -17.73 9.42
N VAL A 91 -10.69 -17.13 9.23
CA VAL A 91 -10.84 -15.68 8.97
C VAL A 91 -10.18 -14.86 10.09
N GLY A 92 -10.41 -15.20 11.35
CA GLY A 92 -9.81 -14.50 12.50
C GLY A 92 -8.27 -14.57 12.53
N MET A 93 -7.67 -15.61 11.96
CA MET A 93 -6.22 -15.71 11.79
C MET A 93 -5.69 -14.81 10.67
N VAL A 94 -6.35 -14.83 9.50
CA VAL A 94 -5.84 -14.17 8.29
C VAL A 94 -6.21 -12.70 8.20
N GLN A 95 -7.34 -12.29 8.76
CA GLN A 95 -7.82 -10.91 8.75
C GLN A 95 -6.82 -9.89 9.34
N PRO A 96 -6.21 -10.09 10.52
CA PRO A 96 -5.27 -9.09 11.06
C PRO A 96 -4.04 -8.91 10.15
N ILE A 97 -3.51 -10.00 9.60
CA ILE A 97 -2.36 -9.95 8.69
C ILE A 97 -2.76 -9.29 7.36
N ALA A 98 -3.98 -9.55 6.87
CA ALA A 98 -4.53 -8.90 5.70
C ALA A 98 -4.68 -7.38 5.88
N GLN A 99 -5.10 -6.93 7.08
CA GLN A 99 -5.15 -5.52 7.42
C GLN A 99 -3.76 -4.88 7.46
N GLU A 100 -2.75 -5.58 7.99
CA GLU A 100 -1.36 -5.11 7.95
C GLU A 100 -0.89 -4.93 6.49
N ILE A 101 -1.16 -5.90 5.62
CA ILE A 101 -0.84 -5.80 4.19
C ILE A 101 -1.53 -4.57 3.60
N HIS A 102 -2.83 -4.41 3.83
CA HIS A 102 -3.58 -3.27 3.31
C HIS A 102 -2.97 -1.92 3.76
N GLN A 103 -2.58 -1.79 5.03
CA GLN A 103 -1.92 -0.57 5.51
C GLN A 103 -0.56 -0.32 4.84
N VAL A 104 0.23 -1.37 4.59
CA VAL A 104 1.49 -1.23 3.85
C VAL A 104 1.22 -0.77 2.42
N LEU A 105 0.23 -1.36 1.75
CA LEU A 105 -0.13 -0.99 0.38
C LEU A 105 -0.64 0.44 0.26
N VAL A 106 -1.46 0.89 1.22
CA VAL A 106 -1.95 2.28 1.26
C VAL A 106 -0.81 3.26 1.49
N GLN A 107 0.12 2.97 2.42
CA GLN A 107 1.29 3.81 2.65
C GLN A 107 2.21 3.91 1.42
N MET A 108 2.38 2.81 0.68
CA MET A 108 3.13 2.83 -0.58
C MET A 108 2.47 3.73 -1.65
N ASP A 109 1.14 3.79 -1.68
CA ASP A 109 0.39 4.67 -2.59
C ASP A 109 0.52 6.15 -2.18
N ASP A 110 0.42 6.43 -0.88
CA ASP A 110 0.52 7.78 -0.31
C ASP A 110 1.92 8.40 -0.54
N VAL A 111 2.99 7.64 -0.27
CA VAL A 111 4.38 8.08 -0.54
C VAL A 111 4.60 8.36 -2.03
N ASN A 112 3.97 7.58 -2.91
CA ASN A 112 4.05 7.82 -4.35
C ASN A 112 3.25 9.07 -4.76
N ALA A 113 2.09 9.30 -4.14
CA ALA A 113 1.26 10.49 -4.37
C ALA A 113 1.92 11.79 -3.86
N GLU A 114 2.62 11.75 -2.71
CA GLU A 114 3.40 12.88 -2.21
C GLU A 114 4.61 13.18 -3.11
N ASN A 115 5.28 12.14 -3.63
CA ASN A 115 6.38 12.33 -4.57
C ASN A 115 5.89 12.92 -5.91
N VAL A 116 4.73 12.49 -6.41
CA VAL A 116 4.12 13.08 -7.62
C VAL A 116 3.59 14.50 -7.36
N GLN A 117 3.10 14.85 -6.17
CA GLN A 117 2.73 16.24 -5.87
C GLN A 117 3.94 17.17 -5.73
N GLN A 118 5.06 16.68 -5.16
CA GLN A 118 6.31 17.44 -5.17
C GLN A 118 6.90 17.57 -6.57
N ASN A 119 6.82 16.51 -7.40
CA ASN A 119 7.38 16.52 -8.75
C ASN A 119 6.45 17.14 -9.81
N ALA A 120 5.14 17.27 -9.54
CA ALA A 120 4.19 18.05 -10.34
C ALA A 120 4.18 19.53 -9.95
N ARG A 121 4.70 19.89 -8.76
CA ARG A 121 4.91 21.29 -8.37
C ARG A 121 6.21 21.90 -8.92
N ASP A 122 7.11 21.09 -9.45
CA ASP A 122 8.31 21.55 -10.16
C ASP A 122 8.08 21.79 -11.68
N GLY A 123 6.85 21.59 -12.17
CA GLY A 123 6.49 21.78 -13.58
C GLY A 123 5.69 23.03 -13.94
N PHE A 124 5.21 23.80 -12.96
CA PHE A 124 4.40 25.01 -13.20
C PHE A 124 4.69 26.12 -12.18
N GLN A 125 5.93 26.59 -12.11
CA GLN A 125 6.25 27.86 -11.45
C GLN A 125 7.22 28.70 -12.29
N ASN A 126 6.80 29.04 -13.51
CA ASN A 126 7.20 30.28 -14.14
C ASN A 126 6.15 30.68 -15.18
N ILE A 127 5.22 31.58 -14.84
CA ILE A 127 5.02 32.88 -15.52
C ILE A 127 4.35 33.79 -14.47
N GLY A 128 5.04 34.86 -14.09
CA GLY A 128 4.72 35.67 -12.92
C GLY A 128 3.53 36.61 -13.08
N THR A 129 3.06 37.11 -11.94
CA THR A 129 2.62 38.51 -11.75
C THR A 129 2.65 38.81 -10.25
N GLU A 130 3.67 39.57 -9.85
CA GLU A 130 3.66 40.63 -8.83
C GLU A 130 2.97 40.38 -7.47
N GLY A 131 3.77 39.96 -6.48
CA GLY A 131 3.49 40.13 -5.05
C GLY A 131 4.61 39.52 -4.20
N PRO A 132 5.22 40.24 -3.24
CA PRO A 132 6.39 39.72 -2.53
C PRO A 132 6.01 38.62 -1.55
N ILE A 133 6.49 37.40 -1.81
CA ILE A 133 6.58 36.31 -0.84
C ILE A 133 7.77 36.60 0.09
N LEU A 134 7.48 37.04 1.32
CA LEU A 134 8.47 37.18 2.39
C LEU A 134 8.91 35.79 2.85
N GLN A 135 10.04 35.32 2.31
CA GLN A 135 10.73 34.13 2.77
C GLN A 135 11.49 34.48 4.04
N GLY A 136 10.96 34.06 5.20
CA GLY A 136 11.58 34.21 6.50
C GLY A 136 12.85 33.38 6.62
N ILE A 137 13.96 33.94 6.15
CA ILE A 137 15.32 33.61 6.56
C ILE A 137 15.43 33.71 8.08
N LYS A 138 15.83 32.61 8.72
CA LYS A 138 16.33 32.61 10.09
C LYS A 138 17.58 33.50 10.15
N ASP A 139 17.66 34.32 11.20
CA ASP A 139 18.87 34.99 11.71
C ASP A 139 19.26 36.40 11.19
N SER A 140 18.35 37.37 11.15
CA SER A 140 18.75 38.79 11.20
C SER A 140 17.71 39.66 11.91
N PRO A 141 18.11 40.61 12.77
CA PRO A 141 17.18 41.48 13.47
C PRO A 141 16.45 42.39 12.47
N ILE A 142 15.13 42.26 12.41
CA ILE A 142 14.26 43.06 11.54
C ILE A 142 14.12 44.46 12.13
N THR A 143 14.72 45.46 11.48
CA THR A 143 14.44 46.88 11.76
C THR A 143 13.18 47.28 10.98
N PHE A 144 12.09 47.61 11.68
CA PHE A 144 10.90 48.19 11.06
C PHE A 144 11.05 49.71 10.92
N THR A 145 11.22 50.22 9.70
CA THR A 145 10.98 51.64 9.40
C THR A 145 9.53 51.81 8.97
N THR A 146 8.68 52.32 9.86
CA THR A 146 7.28 52.63 9.57
C THR A 146 7.19 53.99 8.86
N HIS A 147 6.84 54.02 7.58
CA HIS A 147 6.32 55.24 6.95
C HIS A 147 4.79 55.18 6.96
N ASN A 148 4.18 55.79 7.98
CA ASN A 148 2.74 56.06 7.98
C ASN A 148 2.48 57.30 7.14
N TYR A 149 1.85 57.10 5.97
CA TYR A 149 1.32 58.19 5.14
C TYR A 149 0.03 58.70 5.80
N HIS A 150 0.14 59.77 6.60
CA HIS A 150 -1.02 60.44 7.18
C HIS A 150 -1.58 61.42 6.16
N GLY A 151 -2.77 61.11 5.63
CA GLY A 151 -3.54 62.04 4.82
C GLY A 151 -3.90 63.28 5.63
N VAL A 152 -3.30 64.42 5.27
CA VAL A 152 -3.71 65.74 5.75
C VAL A 152 -4.80 66.27 4.84
N LYS A 153 -5.99 66.51 5.42
CA LYS A 153 -7.06 67.29 4.81
C LYS A 153 -6.62 68.76 4.72
N PRO A 154 -7.01 69.50 3.66
CA PRO A 154 -6.79 70.94 3.59
C PRO A 154 -7.87 71.65 4.42
N THR A 155 -7.45 72.54 5.31
CA THR A 155 -8.34 73.55 5.90
C THR A 155 -7.63 74.89 5.94
N ASP A 156 -8.29 75.83 5.25
CA ASP A 156 -8.15 77.30 5.16
C ASP A 156 -6.83 77.87 4.59
#